data_AF-A0A9E5L3C1-F1
#
_entry.id   AF-A0A9E5L3C1-F1
#
_cell.length_a   1.000
_cell.length_b   1.000
_cell.length_c   1.000
_cell.angle_alpha   90.00
_cell.angle_beta   90.00
_cell.angle_gamma   90.00
#
_symmetry.space_group_name_H-M   'P 1'
#
loop_
_entity.id
_entity.type
_entity.pdbx_description
1 polymer ?
#
loop_
_entity_poly.entity_id
_entity_poly.type
_entity_poly.pdbx_seq_one_letter_code
_entity_poly.pdbx_strand_id
1 'polypeptide(L)'
;MDKIKSYILRHPIRIKYGLVIANVFIILIAVRMYINYTTIEDAIQNTIIQSQQKTLELAFSQNFLLNYEKSEYAQYFLQHENNILGRGEFIIKFEQMPEKTQTGNEQAISIYDQKDYIKTPQQSRNRFIAEKFSKIK
;
A
#
# COMPACT_ATOMS: atom_id res chain seq x y z
N MET A 1 -22.70 46.46 -37.80
CA MET A 1 -22.29 46.55 -36.37
C MET A 1 -23.30 47.27 -35.49
N ASP A 2 -24.14 48.15 -36.04
CA ASP A 2 -25.04 49.00 -35.24
C ASP A 2 -26.17 48.25 -34.51
N LYS A 3 -26.63 47.12 -35.06
CA LYS A 3 -27.67 46.28 -34.43
C LYS A 3 -27.20 45.61 -33.13
N ILE A 4 -25.94 45.21 -33.05
CA ILE A 4 -25.37 44.62 -31.83
C ILE A 4 -25.18 45.70 -30.78
N LYS A 5 -24.64 46.86 -31.20
CA LYS A 5 -24.44 48.02 -30.33
C LYS A 5 -25.76 48.53 -29.75
N SER A 6 -26.82 48.63 -30.57
CA SER A 6 -28.14 49.06 -30.12
C SER A 6 -28.82 48.05 -29.18
N TYR A 7 -28.61 46.75 -29.41
CA TYR A 7 -29.11 45.69 -28.51
C TYR A 7 -28.40 45.70 -27.16
N ILE A 8 -27.08 45.94 -27.14
CA ILE A 8 -26.29 46.05 -25.90
C ILE A 8 -26.76 47.24 -25.05
N LEU A 9 -27.00 48.38 -25.69
CA LEU A 9 -27.50 49.59 -25.03
C LEU A 9 -28.94 49.42 -24.52
N ARG A 10 -29.77 48.61 -25.18
CA ARG A 10 -31.17 48.39 -24.80
C ARG A 10 -31.33 47.44 -23.60
N HIS A 11 -30.43 46.47 -23.41
CA HIS A 11 -30.51 45.48 -22.33
C HIS A 11 -29.17 45.25 -21.61
N PRO A 12 -28.56 46.28 -21.00
CA PRO A 12 -27.23 46.19 -20.41
C PRO A 12 -27.17 45.22 -19.21
N ILE A 13 -28.24 45.16 -18.42
CA ILE A 13 -28.32 44.33 -17.21
C ILE A 13 -28.34 42.84 -17.58
N ARG A 14 -29.16 42.44 -18.57
CA ARG A 14 -29.27 41.04 -19.01
C ARG A 14 -27.96 40.52 -19.61
N ILE A 15 -27.24 41.36 -20.33
CA ILE A 15 -25.94 41.00 -20.93
C ILE A 15 -24.86 40.84 -19.87
N LYS A 16 -24.81 41.71 -18.86
CA LYS A 16 -23.88 41.58 -17.73
C LYS A 16 -24.08 40.25 -17.00
N TYR A 17 -25.31 39.92 -16.61
CA TYR A 17 -25.59 38.66 -15.92
C TYR A 17 -25.39 37.44 -16.83
N GLY A 18 -25.74 37.53 -18.12
CA GLY A 18 -25.48 36.48 -19.10
C GLY A 18 -23.99 36.19 -19.27
N LEU A 19 -23.14 37.23 -19.30
CA LEU A 19 -21.69 37.08 -19.35
C LEU A 19 -21.13 36.44 -18.08
N VAL A 20 -21.64 36.83 -16.90
CA VAL A 20 -21.24 36.19 -15.63
C VAL A 20 -21.59 34.71 -15.62
N ILE A 21 -22.80 34.34 -16.05
CA ILE A 21 -23.22 32.93 -16.12
C ILE A 21 -22.36 32.15 -17.12
N ALA A 22 -22.09 32.73 -18.29
CA ALA A 22 -21.22 32.09 -19.29
C ALA A 22 -19.79 31.90 -18.76
N ASN A 23 -19.26 32.89 -18.03
CA ASN A 23 -17.93 32.81 -17.41
C ASN A 23 -17.86 31.68 -16.37
N VAL A 24 -18.85 31.62 -15.47
CA VAL A 24 -18.97 30.53 -14.48
C VAL A 24 -19.09 29.17 -15.17
N PHE A 25 -19.86 29.08 -16.25
CA PHE A 25 -20.02 27.83 -17.00
C PHE A 25 -18.71 27.35 -17.63
N ILE A 26 -17.91 28.25 -18.20
CA ILE A 26 -16.59 27.93 -18.74
C ILE A 26 -15.65 27.45 -17.64
N ILE A 27 -15.66 28.12 -16.47
CA ILE A 27 -14.86 27.70 -15.31
C ILE A 27 -15.25 26.28 -14.86
N LEU A 28 -16.55 25.97 -14.78
CA LEU A 28 -17.01 24.63 -14.40
C LEU A 28 -16.55 23.54 -15.37
N ILE A 29 -16.56 23.82 -16.68
CA ILE A 29 -16.03 22.90 -17.69
C ILE A 29 -14.52 22.70 -17.48
N ALA A 30 -13.77 23.80 -17.27
CA ALA A 30 -12.33 23.73 -17.07
C ALA A 30 -11.96 22.93 -15.80
N VAL A 31 -12.69 23.13 -14.70
CA VAL A 31 -12.50 22.37 -13.45
C VAL A 31 -12.77 20.88 -13.67
N ARG A 32 -13.86 20.52 -14.37
CA ARG A 32 -14.14 19.12 -14.69
C ARG A 32 -13.05 18.48 -15.55
N MET A 33 -12.56 19.21 -16.55
CA MET A 33 -11.48 18.75 -17.41
C MET A 33 -10.19 18.51 -16.60
N TYR A 34 -9.85 19.43 -15.69
CA TYR A 34 -8.71 19.29 -14.81
C TYR A 34 -8.82 18.07 -13.89
N ILE A 35 -9.95 17.89 -13.20
CA ILE A 35 -10.17 16.73 -12.32
C ILE A 35 -10.08 15.42 -13.10
N ASN A 36 -10.67 15.35 -14.29
CA ASN A 36 -10.60 14.15 -15.12
C ASN A 36 -9.16 13.84 -15.52
N TYR A 37 -8.38 14.86 -15.90
CA TYR A 37 -6.97 14.70 -16.23
C TYR A 37 -6.17 14.14 -15.05
N THR A 38 -6.27 14.74 -13.86
CA THR A 38 -5.52 14.29 -12.68
C THR A 38 -5.94 12.89 -12.25
N THR A 39 -7.24 12.57 -12.33
CA THR A 39 -7.76 11.24 -12.00
C THR A 39 -7.16 10.16 -12.92
N ILE A 40 -7.03 10.46 -14.22
CA ILE A 40 -6.40 9.55 -15.18
C ILE A 40 -4.91 9.40 -14.87
N GLU A 41 -4.21 10.49 -14.56
CA GLU A 41 -2.81 10.46 -14.18
C GLU A 41 -2.57 9.58 -12.94
N ASP A 42 -3.37 9.78 -11.89
CA ASP A 42 -3.32 8.97 -10.67
C ASP A 42 -3.64 7.49 -10.95
N ALA A 43 -4.64 7.21 -11.79
CA ALA A 43 -4.99 5.86 -12.18
C ALA A 43 -3.84 5.16 -12.91
N ILE A 44 -3.12 5.87 -13.78
CA ILE A 44 -1.94 5.35 -14.49
C ILE A 44 -0.82 5.05 -13.50
N GLN A 45 -0.49 5.98 -12.60
CA GLN A 45 0.56 5.78 -11.60
C GLN A 45 0.25 4.59 -10.69
N ASN A 46 -0.98 4.49 -10.20
CA ASN A 46 -1.43 3.36 -9.40
C ASN A 46 -1.34 2.03 -10.17
N THR A 47 -1.69 2.03 -11.45
CA THR A 47 -1.58 0.84 -12.31
C THR A 47 -0.12 0.42 -12.50
N ILE A 48 0.80 1.37 -12.68
CA ILE A 48 2.24 1.09 -12.79
C ILE A 48 2.77 0.44 -11.51
N ILE A 49 2.45 1.01 -10.35
CA ILE A 49 2.87 0.48 -9.05
C ILE A 49 2.30 -0.92 -8.83
N GLN A 50 1.00 -1.12 -9.08
CA GLN A 50 0.37 -2.44 -8.96
C GLN A 50 0.98 -3.46 -9.92
N SER A 51 1.28 -3.07 -11.16
CA SER A 51 1.95 -3.93 -12.12
C SER A 51 3.33 -4.35 -11.63
N GLN A 52 4.13 -3.43 -11.08
CA GLN A 52 5.44 -3.75 -10.52
C GLN A 52 5.34 -4.72 -9.34
N GLN A 53 4.39 -4.48 -8.43
CA GLN A 53 4.13 -5.38 -7.31
C GLN A 53 3.74 -6.79 -7.78
N LYS A 54 2.89 -6.89 -8.81
CA LYS A 54 2.49 -8.17 -9.39
C LYS A 54 3.64 -8.88 -10.09
N THR A 55 4.51 -8.15 -10.78
CA THR A 55 5.74 -8.73 -11.35
C THR A 55 6.65 -9.30 -10.27
N LEU A 56 6.82 -8.60 -9.15
CA LEU A 56 7.61 -9.09 -8.02
C LEU A 56 6.98 -10.31 -7.35
N GLU A 57 5.66 -10.31 -7.18
CA GLU A 57 4.91 -11.45 -6.64
C GLU A 57 5.04 -12.68 -7.56
N LEU A 58 4.93 -12.49 -8.87
CA LEU A 58 5.13 -13.54 -9.86
C LEU A 58 6.57 -14.08 -9.81
N ALA A 59 7.57 -13.20 -9.77
CA ALA A 59 8.97 -13.57 -9.67
C ALA A 59 9.25 -14.36 -8.39
N PHE A 60 8.68 -13.95 -7.25
CA PHE A 60 8.77 -14.70 -6.00
C PHE A 60 8.13 -16.08 -6.13
N SER A 61 6.91 -16.15 -6.69
CA SER A 61 6.20 -17.42 -6.87
C SER A 61 6.95 -18.39 -7.77
N GLN A 62 7.54 -17.90 -8.87
CA GLN A 62 8.25 -18.74 -9.83
C GLN A 62 9.60 -19.22 -9.29
N ASN A 63 10.36 -18.35 -8.64
CA ASN A 63 11.73 -18.68 -8.22
C ASN A 63 11.79 -19.38 -6.86
N PHE A 64 10.86 -19.09 -5.96
CA PHE A 64 10.87 -19.62 -4.60
C PHE A 64 9.73 -20.58 -4.37
N LEU A 65 8.47 -20.12 -4.49
CA LEU A 65 7.31 -20.91 -4.09
C LEU A 65 7.18 -22.21 -4.89
N LEU A 66 7.30 -22.14 -6.22
CA LEU A 66 7.17 -23.32 -7.09
C LEU A 66 8.27 -24.36 -6.85
N ASN A 67 9.52 -23.91 -6.69
CA ASN A 67 10.65 -24.82 -6.43
C ASN A 67 10.55 -25.44 -5.04
N TYR A 68 10.05 -24.67 -4.08
CA TYR A 68 9.78 -25.14 -2.73
C TYR A 68 8.65 -26.17 -2.68
N GLU A 69 7.51 -25.92 -3.34
CA GLU A 69 6.39 -26.86 -3.44
C GLU A 69 6.79 -28.17 -4.14
N LYS A 70 7.71 -28.10 -5.10
CA LYS A 70 8.25 -29.27 -5.79
C LYS A 70 9.35 -30.00 -5.02
N SER A 71 9.86 -29.43 -3.93
CA SER A 71 10.90 -30.07 -3.14
C SER A 71 10.33 -31.24 -2.33
N GLU A 72 11.16 -32.24 -2.06
CA GLU A 72 10.81 -33.37 -1.19
C GLU A 72 10.45 -32.92 0.24
N TYR A 73 10.83 -31.69 0.62
CA TYR A 73 10.57 -31.11 1.92
C TYR A 73 9.27 -30.31 2.01
N ALA A 74 8.56 -30.10 0.88
CA ALA A 74 7.34 -29.28 0.83
C ALA A 74 6.32 -29.68 1.91
N GLN A 75 6.15 -30.99 2.11
CA GLN A 75 5.19 -31.52 3.07
C GLN A 75 5.56 -31.20 4.52
N TYR A 76 6.85 -31.28 4.88
CA TYR A 76 7.33 -30.96 6.23
C TYR A 76 7.14 -29.48 6.56
N PHE A 77 7.40 -28.61 5.60
CA PHE A 77 7.21 -27.19 5.87
C PHE A 77 5.74 -26.76 5.89
N LEU A 78 4.89 -27.31 5.02
CA LEU A 78 3.44 -27.09 5.10
C LEU A 78 2.90 -27.57 6.45
N GLN A 79 3.44 -28.68 6.97
CA GLN A 79 3.12 -29.17 8.30
C GLN A 79 3.57 -28.16 9.37
N HIS A 80 4.82 -27.68 9.32
CA HIS A 80 5.33 -26.66 10.23
C HIS A 80 4.57 -25.32 10.20
N GLU A 81 4.23 -24.78 9.02
CA GLU A 81 3.46 -23.53 8.92
C GLU A 81 2.06 -23.66 9.51
N ASN A 82 1.45 -24.84 9.38
CA ASN A 82 0.11 -25.11 9.90
C ASN A 82 0.12 -25.72 11.32
N ASN A 83 1.27 -25.76 12.00
CA ASN A 83 1.43 -26.38 13.33
C ASN A 83 0.99 -27.87 13.36
N ILE A 84 1.10 -28.57 12.24
CA ILE A 84 0.87 -30.01 12.13
C ILE A 84 2.19 -30.72 12.40
N LEU A 85 2.16 -31.72 13.27
CA LEU A 85 3.32 -32.56 13.59
C LEU A 85 3.41 -33.75 12.63
N GLY A 86 4.59 -33.94 12.03
CA GLY A 86 4.94 -35.17 11.34
C GLY A 86 5.21 -36.32 12.31
N ARG A 87 5.26 -37.56 11.78
CA ARG A 87 5.51 -38.75 12.58
C ARG A 87 6.94 -38.75 13.13
N GLY A 88 7.09 -38.63 14.45
CA GLY A 88 8.40 -38.61 15.12
C GLY A 88 8.98 -37.22 15.36
N GLU A 89 8.25 -36.17 15.01
CA GLU A 89 8.60 -34.78 15.31
C GLU A 89 8.08 -34.36 16.70
N PHE A 90 8.69 -33.33 17.30
CA PHE A 90 8.26 -32.76 18.58
C PHE A 90 8.25 -31.23 18.47
N ILE A 91 7.22 -30.58 19.01
CA ILE A 91 7.16 -29.11 19.10
C ILE A 91 8.06 -28.68 20.26
N ILE A 92 9.11 -27.92 19.95
CA ILE A 92 9.93 -27.24 20.96
C ILE A 92 9.35 -25.84 21.15
N LYS A 93 8.59 -25.66 22.24
CA LYS A 93 8.11 -24.35 22.64
C LYS A 93 9.15 -23.69 23.54
N PHE A 94 9.79 -22.64 23.04
CA PHE A 94 10.67 -21.80 23.86
C PHE A 94 9.78 -20.94 24.76
N GLU A 95 9.59 -21.38 26.00
CA GLU A 95 9.03 -20.54 27.04
C GLU A 95 10.16 -19.74 27.67
N GLN A 96 10.00 -18.41 27.73
CA GLN A 96 10.85 -17.60 28.59
C GLN A 96 10.63 -18.11 30.02
N MET A 97 11.69 -18.70 30.60
CA MET A 97 11.67 -19.01 32.02
C MET A 97 11.36 -17.69 32.75
N PRO A 98 10.35 -17.65 33.64
CA PRO A 98 10.26 -16.53 34.57
C PRO A 98 11.60 -16.51 35.31
N GLU A 99 12.32 -15.39 35.20
CA GLU A 99 13.52 -15.18 36.00
C GLU A 99 13.18 -15.52 37.44
N LYS A 100 13.96 -16.41 38.06
CA LYS A 100 13.84 -16.65 39.49
C LYS A 100 13.96 -15.28 40.14
N THR A 101 12.87 -14.75 40.67
CA THR A 101 12.88 -13.56 41.52
C THR A 101 13.71 -13.92 42.76
N GLN A 102 15.01 -13.69 42.66
CA GLN A 102 15.84 -13.43 43.81
C GLN A 102 15.45 -12.03 44.26
N THR A 103 14.77 -11.99 45.40
CA THR A 103 14.51 -10.79 46.18
C THR A 103 15.80 -9.99 46.30
N GLY A 104 15.81 -8.78 45.73
CA GLY A 104 16.94 -7.86 45.88
C GLY A 104 17.09 -6.96 44.68
N ASN A 105 16.36 -5.85 44.68
CA ASN A 105 16.68 -4.57 44.04
C ASN A 105 17.78 -4.61 42.97
N GLU A 106 17.41 -4.79 41.71
CA GLU A 106 18.20 -4.24 40.60
C GLU A 106 17.27 -4.02 39.41
N GLN A 107 17.18 -2.76 38.98
CA GLN A 107 16.37 -2.31 37.86
C GLN A 107 16.95 -2.92 36.58
N ALA A 108 16.32 -3.98 36.07
CA ALA A 108 16.67 -4.56 34.79
C ALA A 108 16.38 -3.56 33.66
N ILE A 109 17.44 -2.99 33.12
CA ILE A 109 17.42 -2.10 31.96
C ILE A 109 16.91 -2.93 30.78
N SER A 110 15.73 -2.58 30.25
CA SER A 110 15.17 -3.20 29.05
C SER A 110 15.96 -2.76 27.81
N ILE A 111 17.10 -3.40 27.56
CA ILE A 111 17.84 -3.25 26.31
C ILE A 111 17.50 -4.46 25.45
N TYR A 112 16.39 -4.39 24.71
CA TYR A 112 16.26 -4.89 23.35
C TYR A 112 14.82 -4.62 22.91
N ASP A 113 14.70 -3.65 22.01
CA ASP A 113 13.47 -3.13 21.43
C ASP A 113 12.67 -4.28 20.78
N GLN A 114 11.51 -4.60 21.35
CA GLN A 114 10.61 -5.69 20.98
C GLN A 114 9.91 -5.46 19.62
N LYS A 115 10.35 -4.44 18.85
CA LYS A 115 9.73 -4.01 17.59
C LYS A 115 10.14 -4.81 16.35
N ASP A 116 11.17 -5.64 16.43
CA ASP A 116 11.81 -6.24 15.25
C ASP A 116 11.66 -7.77 15.11
N TYR A 117 10.88 -8.41 15.98
CA TYR A 117 10.73 -9.86 15.96
C TYR A 117 9.69 -10.31 14.92
N ILE A 118 10.16 -10.89 13.82
CA ILE A 118 9.32 -11.41 12.72
C ILE A 118 8.78 -12.79 13.15
N LYS A 119 7.47 -12.88 13.41
CA LYS A 119 6.82 -14.13 13.86
C LYS A 119 6.29 -15.01 12.75
N THR A 120 6.03 -14.45 11.56
CA THR A 120 5.42 -15.20 10.46
C THR A 120 6.12 -14.93 9.11
N PRO A 121 6.08 -15.90 8.18
CA PRO A 121 6.56 -15.72 6.81
C PRO A 121 5.91 -14.54 6.08
N GLN A 122 4.65 -14.23 6.41
CA GLN A 122 3.94 -13.04 5.89
C GLN A 122 4.55 -11.73 6.42
N GLN A 123 4.94 -11.67 7.70
CA GLN A 123 5.64 -10.50 8.26
C GLN A 123 7.04 -10.34 7.67
N SER A 124 7.74 -11.46 7.40
CA SER A 124 9.03 -11.48 6.69
C SER A 124 8.91 -10.88 5.29
N ARG A 125 7.92 -11.34 4.51
CA ARG A 125 7.62 -10.82 3.16
C ARG A 125 7.35 -9.32 3.20
N ASN A 126 6.49 -8.86 4.10
CA ASN A 126 6.11 -7.46 4.17
C ASN A 126 7.30 -6.55 4.54
N ARG A 127 8.20 -7.02 5.43
CA ARG A 127 9.43 -6.31 5.77
C ARG A 127 10.41 -6.24 4.60
N PHE A 128 10.64 -7.36 3.92
CA PHE A 128 11.52 -7.40 2.74
C PHE A 128 11.05 -6.44 1.65
N ILE A 129 9.74 -6.42 1.38
CA ILE A 129 9.14 -5.49 0.42
C ILE A 129 9.34 -4.04 0.89
N ALA A 130 9.06 -3.73 2.15
CA ALA A 130 9.24 -2.39 2.71
C ALA A 130 10.70 -1.90 2.65
N GLU A 131 11.68 -2.76 2.97
CA GLU A 131 13.11 -2.42 2.90
C GLU A 131 13.63 -2.20 1.47
N LYS A 132 13.04 -2.87 0.48
CA LYS A 132 13.38 -2.63 -0.93
C LYS A 132 12.82 -1.30 -1.42
N PHE A 133 11.59 -0.96 -1.02
CA PHE A 133 10.99 0.33 -1.38
C PHE A 133 11.64 1.53 -0.67
N SER A 134 12.14 1.37 0.56
CA SER A 134 12.83 2.45 1.27
C SER A 134 14.19 2.81 0.67
N LYS A 135 14.86 1.86 -0.02
CA LYS A 135 16.15 2.08 -0.70
C LYS A 135 16.04 2.68 -2.10
N ILE A 136 14.82 2.81 -2.63
CA ILE A 136 14.56 3.33 -3.99
C ILE A 136 14.15 4.83 -3.93
N LYS A 137 14.00 5.40 -2.74
CA LYS A 137 13.71 6.82 -2.51
C LYS A 137 14.99 7.59 -2.21
#